data_AF-A0A521JZR0-F1
#
_entry.id   AF-A0A521JZR0-F1
#
_cell.length_a   1.000
_cell.length_b   1.000
_cell.length_c   1.000
_cell.angle_alpha   90.00
_cell.angle_beta   90.00
_cell.angle_gamma   90.00
#
_symmetry.space_group_name_H-M   'P 1'
#
loop_
_entity.id
_entity.type
_entity.pdbx_description
1 polymer ?
#
loop_
_entity_poly.entity_id
_entity_poly.type
_entity_poly.pdbx_seq_one_letter_code
_entity_poly.pdbx_strand_id
1 'polypeptide(L)'
;MMDSNADTTGPSQGRTPLGAIGVIVALVLLIPMVLFYSIAPDEPLKESVTIFSDGRQRAYLADPGRYEGAGYQDYCVLEPRDQLTIVQPPQRPDGSLLARVERTEPAEIPFCPSQATVFIRPQQVVQKESPWQEIKARLARLFAP
;
A
#
# COMPACT_ATOMS: atom_id res chain seq x y z
N MET A 1 -56.89 19.98 -48.11
CA MET A 1 -56.49 21.27 -47.53
C MET A 1 -55.56 20.95 -46.38
N MET A 2 -54.26 21.19 -46.59
CA MET A 2 -53.24 21.38 -45.54
C MET A 2 -53.68 22.60 -44.67
N ASP A 3 -53.31 22.75 -43.40
CA ASP A 3 -51.95 22.94 -42.91
C ASP A 3 -51.75 22.59 -41.43
N SER A 4 -50.52 22.15 -41.17
CA SER A 4 -49.87 21.90 -39.89
C SER A 4 -49.87 23.14 -38.99
N ASN A 5 -50.34 23.00 -37.74
CA ASN A 5 -50.02 23.96 -36.68
C ASN A 5 -48.60 23.69 -36.19
N ALA A 6 -47.68 24.57 -36.59
CA ALA A 6 -46.30 24.59 -36.13
C ALA A 6 -46.25 24.96 -34.64
N ASP A 7 -45.80 24.00 -33.86
CA ASP A 7 -45.34 24.12 -32.48
C ASP A 7 -44.29 25.24 -32.38
N THR A 8 -44.71 26.40 -31.90
CA THR A 8 -43.82 27.51 -31.56
C THR A 8 -43.77 27.63 -30.05
N THR A 9 -43.10 26.67 -29.41
CA THR A 9 -42.77 26.77 -27.99
C THR A 9 -41.45 27.53 -27.84
N GLY A 10 -41.55 28.83 -27.52
CA GLY A 10 -40.44 29.66 -27.04
C GLY A 10 -39.90 29.17 -25.68
N PRO A 11 -38.71 29.65 -25.27
CA PRO A 11 -37.87 28.98 -24.29
C PRO A 11 -38.34 29.24 -22.85
N SER A 12 -39.00 28.27 -22.23
CA SER A 12 -39.31 28.32 -20.80
C SER A 12 -38.12 27.82 -19.98
N GLN A 13 -37.26 28.77 -19.64
CA GLN A 13 -36.31 28.69 -18.54
C GLN A 13 -37.07 28.47 -17.22
N GLY A 14 -36.67 27.46 -16.42
CA GLY A 14 -37.12 27.37 -15.03
C GLY A 14 -37.64 26.00 -14.58
N ARG A 15 -36.79 24.97 -14.63
CA ARG A 15 -36.79 23.82 -13.72
C ARG A 15 -35.57 23.00 -14.08
N THR A 16 -34.45 23.24 -13.41
CA THR A 16 -33.34 22.27 -13.42
C THR A 16 -33.95 20.96 -12.95
N PRO A 17 -34.03 19.90 -13.79
CA PRO A 17 -34.66 18.66 -13.36
C PRO A 17 -33.89 18.19 -12.13
N LEU A 18 -34.58 17.86 -11.04
CA LEU A 18 -33.96 17.39 -9.79
C LEU A 18 -32.95 16.25 -10.06
N GLY A 19 -33.19 15.45 -11.11
CA GLY A 19 -32.25 14.45 -11.61
C GLY A 19 -30.90 15.01 -12.07
N ALA A 20 -30.86 16.16 -12.75
CA ALA A 20 -29.60 16.79 -13.16
C ALA A 20 -28.78 17.29 -11.96
N ILE A 21 -29.44 17.83 -10.93
CA ILE A 21 -28.75 18.24 -9.69
C ILE A 21 -28.18 17.01 -8.97
N GLY A 22 -28.94 15.92 -8.87
CA GLY A 22 -28.46 14.67 -8.28
C GLY A 22 -27.23 14.09 -9.00
N VAL A 23 -27.23 14.12 -10.33
CA VAL A 23 -26.09 13.67 -11.15
C VAL A 23 -24.86 14.57 -10.93
N ILE A 24 -25.04 15.89 -10.87
CA ILE A 24 -23.94 16.83 -10.63
C ILE A 24 -23.32 16.60 -9.24
N VAL A 25 -24.14 16.45 -8.20
CA VAL A 25 -23.66 16.18 -6.83
C VAL A 25 -22.91 14.84 -6.78
N ALA A 26 -23.42 13.80 -7.44
CA ALA A 26 -22.74 12.50 -7.51
C ALA A 26 -21.38 12.60 -8.23
N LEU A 27 -21.29 13.35 -9.33
CA LEU A 27 -20.03 13.59 -10.04
C LEU A 27 -19.04 14.39 -9.20
N VAL A 28 -19.49 15.44 -8.52
CA VAL A 28 -18.64 16.26 -7.64
C VAL A 28 -18.09 15.45 -6.47
N LEU A 29 -18.78 14.39 -6.03
CA LEU A 29 -18.29 13.48 -4.99
C LEU A 29 -17.38 12.36 -5.56
N LEU A 30 -17.72 11.80 -6.72
CA LEU A 30 -16.99 10.69 -7.32
C LEU A 30 -15.67 11.13 -7.98
N ILE A 31 -15.65 12.28 -8.65
CA ILE A 31 -14.45 12.81 -9.31
C ILE A 31 -13.28 12.96 -8.33
N PRO A 32 -13.39 13.68 -7.19
CA PRO A 32 -12.28 13.81 -6.27
C PRO A 32 -11.91 12.46 -5.67
N MET A 33 -12.85 11.53 -5.48
CA MET A 33 -12.55 10.18 -4.97
C MET A 33 -11.69 9.40 -5.98
N VAL A 34 -12.10 9.32 -7.24
CA VAL A 34 -11.38 8.61 -8.31
C VAL A 34 -10.01 9.26 -8.59
N LEU A 35 -9.95 10.59 -8.58
CA LEU A 35 -8.71 11.33 -8.77
C LEU A 35 -7.78 11.23 -7.55
N PHE A 36 -8.30 11.27 -6.32
CA PHE A 36 -7.47 11.05 -5.12
C PHE A 36 -6.87 9.65 -5.10
N TYR A 37 -7.65 8.63 -5.46
CA TYR A 37 -7.15 7.24 -5.47
C TYR A 37 -6.24 6.95 -6.65
N SER A 38 -6.37 7.65 -7.79
CA SER A 38 -5.54 7.41 -8.99
C SER A 38 -4.24 8.21 -9.01
N ILE A 39 -4.15 9.31 -8.24
CA ILE A 39 -2.99 10.21 -8.23
C ILE A 39 -2.36 10.25 -6.83
N ALA A 40 -2.56 9.22 -6.01
CA ALA A 40 -1.61 8.98 -4.93
C ALA A 40 -0.31 8.54 -5.62
N PRO A 41 0.74 9.39 -5.67
CA PRO A 41 2.02 8.89 -6.09
C PRO A 41 2.39 7.79 -5.09
N ASP A 42 2.78 6.62 -5.56
CA ASP A 42 3.43 5.62 -4.71
C ASP A 42 4.51 6.37 -3.93
N GLU A 43 4.29 6.51 -2.63
CA GLU A 43 5.14 7.34 -1.79
C GLU A 43 6.56 6.80 -1.95
N PRO A 44 7.52 7.60 -2.45
CA PRO A 44 8.86 7.10 -2.71
C PRO A 44 9.37 6.54 -1.39
N LEU A 45 9.75 5.26 -1.37
CA LEU A 45 10.23 4.57 -0.17
C LEU A 45 11.31 5.43 0.49
N LYS A 46 10.90 6.25 1.46
CA LYS A 46 11.79 7.14 2.18
C LYS A 46 12.58 6.28 3.16
N GLU A 47 13.82 6.68 3.38
CA GLU A 47 14.59 6.21 4.54
C GLU A 47 13.73 6.40 5.79
N SER A 48 13.77 5.43 6.72
CA SER A 48 12.96 5.36 7.95
C SER A 48 11.49 4.93 7.82
N VAL A 49 11.01 4.51 6.64
CA VAL A 49 9.70 3.87 6.55
C VAL A 49 9.76 2.47 7.17
N THR A 50 8.83 2.20 8.07
CA THR A 50 8.60 0.87 8.63
C THR A 50 7.84 0.02 7.61
N ILE A 51 8.44 -1.10 7.24
CA ILE A 51 7.88 -2.11 6.34
C ILE A 51 7.79 -3.42 7.09
N PHE A 52 6.89 -4.29 6.68
CA PHE A 52 6.73 -5.62 7.26
C PHE A 52 7.14 -6.67 6.25
N SER A 53 7.73 -7.76 6.72
CA SER A 53 7.97 -8.94 5.89
C SER A 53 6.64 -9.57 5.47
N ASP A 54 6.43 -9.77 4.17
CA ASP A 54 5.19 -10.35 3.61
C ASP A 54 5.04 -11.84 3.98
N GLY A 55 6.16 -12.54 4.16
CA GLY A 55 6.17 -13.98 4.40
C GLY A 55 7.45 -14.47 5.05
N ARG A 56 7.52 -15.78 5.30
CA ARG A 56 8.74 -16.42 5.78
C ARG A 56 9.75 -16.51 4.63
N GLN A 57 10.87 -15.82 4.73
CA GLN A 57 11.82 -15.68 3.63
C GLN A 57 13.26 -15.53 4.08
N ARG A 58 14.19 -15.86 3.19
CA ARG A 58 15.63 -15.68 3.44
C ARG A 58 16.02 -14.26 3.07
N ALA A 59 16.70 -13.58 3.98
CA ALA A 59 17.29 -12.27 3.79
C ALA A 59 18.80 -12.37 3.98
N TYR A 60 19.57 -11.71 3.12
CA TYR A 60 21.02 -11.75 3.19
C TYR A 60 21.53 -10.68 4.14
N LEU A 61 22.44 -11.05 5.03
CA LEU A 61 23.05 -10.13 5.98
C LEU A 61 23.97 -9.15 5.24
N ALA A 62 23.89 -7.87 5.59
CA ALA A 62 24.77 -6.85 5.01
C ALA A 62 26.21 -6.96 5.54
N ASP A 63 26.35 -7.43 6.79
CA ASP A 63 27.62 -7.67 7.47
C ASP A 63 27.58 -9.06 8.13
N PRO A 64 27.87 -10.13 7.37
CA PRO A 64 27.82 -11.50 7.89
C PRO A 64 28.88 -11.76 8.96
N GLY A 65 30.07 -11.15 8.85
CA GLY A 65 31.18 -11.33 9.79
C GLY A 65 30.83 -10.92 11.23
N ARG A 66 29.89 -9.99 11.40
CA ARG A 66 29.35 -9.61 12.72
C ARG A 66 28.57 -10.71 13.40
N TYR A 67 27.98 -11.64 12.64
CA TYR A 67 27.07 -12.68 13.13
C TYR A 67 27.62 -14.10 12.97
N GLU A 68 28.78 -14.28 12.35
CA GLU A 68 29.47 -15.58 12.22
C GLU A 68 29.70 -16.25 13.59
N GLY A 69 30.09 -15.48 14.61
CA GLY A 69 30.28 -15.98 15.98
C GLY A 69 28.98 -16.47 16.65
N ALA A 70 27.83 -16.03 16.14
CA ALA A 70 26.51 -16.49 16.56
C ALA A 70 25.96 -17.61 15.66
N GLY A 71 26.77 -18.20 14.77
CA GLY A 71 26.38 -19.33 13.92
C GLY A 71 25.60 -18.96 12.66
N TYR A 72 25.50 -17.68 12.33
CA TYR A 72 24.94 -17.22 11.05
C TYR A 72 25.99 -17.34 9.96
N GLN A 73 25.58 -17.74 8.76
CA GLN A 73 26.44 -17.72 7.57
C GLN A 73 26.36 -16.32 6.92
N ASP A 74 25.67 -16.23 5.80
CA ASP A 74 25.44 -15.02 5.01
C ASP A 74 23.97 -14.62 4.94
N TYR A 75 23.08 -15.46 5.46
CA TYR A 75 21.64 -15.23 5.46
C TYR A 75 21.02 -15.49 6.83
N CYS A 76 19.85 -14.90 7.02
CA CYS A 76 18.95 -15.20 8.11
C CYS A 76 17.51 -15.31 7.58
N VAL A 77 16.62 -15.88 8.38
CA VAL A 77 15.21 -16.07 8.02
C VAL A 77 14.38 -14.99 8.69
N LEU A 78 13.63 -14.23 7.89
CA LEU A 78 12.60 -13.33 8.36
C LEU A 78 11.28 -14.08 8.49
N GLU A 79 10.54 -13.74 9.52
CA GLU A 79 9.19 -14.22 9.76
C GLU A 79 8.16 -13.26 9.16
N PRO A 80 6.97 -13.78 8.78
CA PRO A 80 5.87 -12.90 8.40
C PRO A 80 5.59 -11.91 9.53
N ARG A 81 5.39 -10.63 9.16
CA ARG A 81 5.18 -9.50 10.09
C ARG A 81 6.41 -9.09 10.92
N ASP A 82 7.60 -9.58 10.61
CA ASP A 82 8.81 -8.96 11.15
C ASP A 82 8.86 -7.50 10.70
N GLN A 83 9.03 -6.61 11.69
CA GLN A 83 9.15 -5.19 11.47
C GLN A 83 10.55 -4.88 10.95
N LEU A 84 10.61 -4.12 9.87
CA LEU A 84 11.83 -3.77 9.15
C LEU A 84 11.82 -2.25 8.94
N THR A 85 12.95 -1.59 9.17
CA THR A 85 13.11 -0.17 8.90
C THR A 85 14.05 0.03 7.74
N ILE A 86 13.63 0.75 6.71
CA ILE A 86 14.49 1.04 5.54
C ILE A 86 15.65 1.94 6.00
N VAL A 87 16.87 1.40 5.91
CA VAL A 87 18.11 2.12 6.21
C VAL A 87 18.63 2.83 4.96
N GLN A 88 18.58 2.15 3.81
CA GLN A 88 18.97 2.75 2.53
C GLN A 88 18.00 2.33 1.42
N PRO A 89 17.62 3.27 0.55
CA PRO A 89 16.81 2.98 -0.64
C PRO A 89 17.58 2.07 -1.60
N PRO A 90 16.91 1.48 -2.61
CA PRO A 90 17.55 0.57 -3.53
C PRO A 90 18.66 1.25 -4.34
N GLN A 91 19.92 1.01 -3.95
CA GLN A 91 21.11 1.52 -4.65
C GLN A 91 21.72 0.48 -5.59
N ARG A 92 21.41 -0.80 -5.40
CA ARG A 92 21.98 -1.90 -6.20
C ARG A 92 21.14 -2.13 -7.46
N PRO A 93 21.74 -2.50 -8.61
CA PRO A 93 21.03 -2.72 -9.87
C PRO A 93 19.97 -3.84 -9.82
N ASP A 94 19.99 -4.69 -8.81
CA ASP A 94 18.96 -5.70 -8.54
C ASP A 94 17.70 -5.12 -7.86
N GLY A 95 17.71 -3.83 -7.53
CA GLY A 95 16.65 -3.16 -6.80
C GLY A 95 16.57 -3.56 -5.33
N SER A 96 17.58 -4.22 -4.77
CA SER A 96 17.60 -4.58 -3.34
C SER A 96 17.76 -3.34 -2.46
N LEU A 97 16.94 -3.27 -1.41
CA LEU A 97 16.95 -2.23 -0.39
C LEU A 97 17.61 -2.75 0.88
N LEU A 98 18.23 -1.85 1.61
CA LEU A 98 18.88 -2.16 2.88
C LEU A 98 17.88 -1.88 4.00
N ALA A 99 17.47 -2.92 4.72
CA ALA A 99 16.54 -2.80 5.83
C ALA A 99 17.17 -3.30 7.13
N ARG A 100 16.76 -2.71 8.25
CA ARG A 100 17.14 -3.13 9.59
C ARG A 100 15.98 -3.86 10.24
N VAL A 101 16.24 -5.03 10.81
CA VAL A 101 15.25 -5.81 11.55
C VAL A 101 14.99 -5.18 12.91
N GLU A 102 13.76 -4.77 13.18
CA GLU A 102 13.32 -4.25 14.48
C GLU A 102 12.53 -5.33 15.21
N ARG A 103 13.24 -6.29 15.80
CA ARG A 103 12.63 -7.32 16.64
C ARG A 103 12.79 -6.95 18.11
N THR A 104 11.69 -7.04 18.86
CA THR A 104 11.68 -6.79 20.31
C THR A 104 12.41 -7.90 21.07
N GLU A 105 12.29 -9.15 20.60
CA GLU A 105 12.89 -10.32 21.24
C GLU A 105 14.14 -10.81 20.47
N PRO A 106 15.17 -11.31 21.17
CA PRO A 106 16.33 -11.91 20.53
C PRO A 106 15.90 -13.19 19.80
N ALA A 107 16.22 -13.26 18.50
CA ALA A 107 15.85 -14.39 17.65
C ALA A 107 16.86 -15.54 17.78
N GLU A 108 16.34 -16.77 17.82
CA GLU A 108 17.17 -17.98 17.73
C GLU A 108 17.54 -18.30 16.27
N ILE A 109 18.67 -18.95 16.03
CA ILE A 109 19.07 -19.38 14.68
C ILE A 109 18.00 -20.35 14.15
N PRO A 110 17.48 -20.19 12.92
CA PRO A 110 18.04 -19.42 11.79
C PRO A 110 17.41 -18.02 11.58
N PHE A 111 16.69 -17.49 12.56
CA PHE A 111 15.93 -16.25 12.42
C PHE A 111 16.81 -15.00 12.49
N CYS A 112 16.38 -13.89 11.88
CA CYS A 112 17.22 -12.69 11.88
C CYS A 112 17.38 -12.07 13.28
N PRO A 113 18.61 -11.76 13.72
CA PRO A 113 18.84 -11.14 15.02
C PRO A 113 18.26 -9.72 15.08
N SER A 114 18.00 -9.24 16.30
CA SER A 114 17.51 -7.88 16.50
C SER A 114 18.54 -6.86 16.00
N GLN A 115 18.06 -5.85 15.29
CA GLN A 115 18.86 -4.80 14.63
C GLN A 115 19.83 -5.30 13.55
N ALA A 116 19.66 -6.51 13.03
CA ALA A 116 20.44 -6.98 11.88
C ALA A 116 20.12 -6.14 10.64
N THR A 117 21.15 -5.74 9.92
CA THR A 117 20.99 -5.09 8.62
C THR A 117 20.97 -6.17 7.55
N VAL A 118 19.89 -6.22 6.77
CA VAL A 118 19.66 -7.22 5.73
C VAL A 118 19.32 -6.58 4.39
N PHE A 119 19.72 -7.24 3.31
CA PHE A 119 19.26 -6.96 1.97
C PHE A 119 17.93 -7.63 1.72
N ILE A 120 16.95 -6.84 1.31
CA ILE A 120 15.61 -7.29 0.98
C ILE A 120 15.23 -6.77 -0.41
N ARG A 121 14.32 -7.47 -1.10
CA ARG A 121 13.74 -6.96 -2.34
C ARG A 121 12.42 -6.23 -2.09
N PRO A 122 12.06 -5.21 -2.87
CA PRO A 122 10.79 -4.49 -2.74
C PRO A 122 9.56 -5.41 -2.81
N GLN A 123 9.62 -6.49 -3.59
CA GLN A 123 8.50 -7.45 -3.74
C GLN A 123 8.28 -8.34 -2.51
N GLN A 124 9.22 -8.31 -1.56
CA GLN A 124 9.24 -9.16 -0.37
C GLN A 124 8.73 -8.44 0.88
N VAL A 125 8.32 -7.18 0.75
CA VAL A 125 7.95 -6.31 1.85
C VAL A 125 6.65 -5.57 1.56
N VAL A 126 5.86 -5.38 2.60
CA VAL A 126 4.60 -4.64 2.57
C VAL A 126 4.74 -3.41 3.47
N GLN A 127 4.52 -2.21 2.89
CA GLN A 127 4.69 -0.92 3.57
C GLN A 127 3.68 -0.67 4.70
N LYS A 128 2.55 -1.38 4.67
CA LYS A 128 1.45 -1.19 5.61
C LYS A 128 0.58 -2.43 5.50
N GLU A 129 0.10 -2.97 6.61
CA GLU A 129 -1.07 -3.84 6.55
C GLU A 129 -2.12 -3.06 5.76
N SER A 130 -2.49 -3.57 4.57
CA SER A 130 -3.29 -2.81 3.64
C SER A 130 -4.56 -2.35 4.37
N PRO A 131 -4.83 -1.04 4.48
CA PRO A 131 -6.05 -0.56 5.14
C PRO A 131 -7.30 -1.12 4.48
N TRP A 132 -7.18 -1.58 3.22
CA TRP A 132 -8.20 -2.32 2.50
C TRP A 132 -8.59 -3.65 3.17
N GLN A 133 -7.65 -4.39 3.75
CA GLN A 133 -7.93 -5.64 4.46
C GLN A 133 -8.70 -5.38 5.75
N GLU A 134 -8.38 -4.30 6.47
CA GLU A 134 -9.11 -3.92 7.68
C GLU A 134 -10.53 -3.43 7.36
N ILE A 135 -10.68 -2.64 6.28
CA ILE A 135 -11.99 -2.20 5.78
C ILE A 135 -12.82 -3.40 5.32
N LYS A 136 -12.22 -4.35 4.59
CA LYS A 136 -12.90 -5.58 4.15
C LYS A 136 -13.32 -6.44 5.32
N ALA A 137 -12.49 -6.55 6.37
CA ALA A 137 -12.84 -7.27 7.58
C ALA A 137 -13.99 -6.62 8.36
N ARG A 138 -14.04 -5.28 8.42
CA ARG A 138 -15.15 -4.54 9.04
C ARG A 138 -16.45 -4.67 8.24
N LEU A 139 -16.37 -4.60 6.92
CA LEU A 139 -17.52 -4.84 6.04
C LEU A 139 -18.02 -6.29 6.15
N ALA A 140 -17.12 -7.26 6.16
CA ALA A 140 -17.48 -8.67 6.32
C ALA A 140 -18.22 -8.93 7.65
N ARG A 141 -17.90 -8.21 8.73
CA ARG A 141 -18.65 -8.28 10.00
C ARG A 141 -20.02 -7.60 9.96
N LEU A 142 -20.18 -6.56 9.15
CA LEU A 142 -21.45 -5.85 8.97
C LEU A 142 -22.45 -6.61 8.09
N PHE A 143 -21.96 -7.46 7.18
CA PHE A 143 -22.77 -8.28 6.28
C PHE A 143 -22.79 -9.76 6.67
N ALA A 144 -22.18 -10.15 7.79
CA ALA A 144 -22.37 -11.47 8.38
C ALA A 144 -23.77 -11.53 9.03
N PRO A 145 -24.60 -12.53 8.71
CA PRO A 145 -25.95 -12.68 9.26
C PRO A 145 -25.94 -12.97 10.78
#